data_AF-A0A6I6GF56-F1
#
_entry.id   AF-A0A6I6GF56-F1
#
_cell.length_a   1.000
_cell.length_b   1.000
_cell.length_c   1.000
_cell.angle_alpha   90.00
_cell.angle_beta   90.00
_cell.angle_gamma   90.00
#
_symmetry.space_group_name_H-M   'P 1'
#
loop_
_entity.id
_entity.type
_entity.pdbx_description
1 polymer ?
#
loop_
_entity_poly.entity_id
_entity_poly.type
_entity_poly.pdbx_seq_one_letter_code
_entity_poly.pdbx_strand_id
1 'polypeptide(L)'
;MDVMITSSRSPHPGRPLLRTRGAVMASLVAILSGGAITGGLMASAMGDPNSATAERIAAIVPQVDPRTLSGPAYADAAPGTCLTWQVDASDRVTAFTTVDCEEPHRFEVAGRIDLSGVPGFGENTPLPDTTRLAPIGSDRCLPMITRYAGGREVDPAGRFTGLVVPPSEEGWDKGDHSVLCGVAAAELDGRSTTSTGVFAEADQHRRWDPGTCLGFTDEGLPGAPVPCSEDHSIEVVSDVDVSGLFPEEPNPPEPRVQSELTADACLAAGVAYLGDGEALRQTTLISTLVNPISQISWATGSRTVNCGLMRAADPGPFAVLRGSARQGVLIDGSTPVPPTTTEVPPPGVGQGTPGTPTDADPGTVSVPIPGGTP
;
A
#
# COMPACT_ATOMS: atom_id res chain seq x y z
N MET A 1 83.37 38.50 -21.42
CA MET A 1 82.80 37.19 -21.06
C MET A 1 81.81 37.44 -19.92
N ASP A 2 80.74 38.19 -20.22
CA ASP A 2 79.41 37.70 -20.66
C ASP A 2 78.56 37.30 -19.44
N VAL A 3 77.75 38.22 -18.92
CA VAL A 3 76.31 38.40 -19.18
C VAL A 3 75.45 37.28 -18.56
N MET A 4 74.58 37.65 -17.60
CA MET A 4 73.17 37.26 -17.68
C MET A 4 72.26 38.10 -16.77
N ILE A 5 71.30 38.74 -17.44
CA ILE A 5 70.07 39.37 -16.95
C ILE A 5 69.02 38.27 -16.71
N THR A 6 67.99 38.56 -15.90
CA THR A 6 66.57 38.08 -15.91
C THR A 6 66.11 37.67 -14.50
N SER A 7 64.86 37.80 -14.05
CA SER A 7 63.62 38.40 -14.54
C SER A 7 62.71 38.53 -13.30
N SER A 8 61.93 39.61 -13.24
CA SER A 8 60.78 39.74 -12.34
C SER A 8 59.78 38.59 -12.53
N ARG A 9 59.23 38.06 -11.44
CA ARG A 9 57.98 37.29 -11.40
C ARG A 9 57.21 37.61 -10.12
N SER A 10 56.11 38.35 -10.28
CA SER A 10 54.99 38.33 -9.34
C SER A 10 54.14 37.07 -9.58
N PRO A 11 53.57 36.44 -8.54
CA PRO A 11 52.34 35.66 -8.68
C PRO A 11 51.13 36.43 -8.15
N HIS A 12 50.02 36.19 -8.86
CA HIS A 12 48.68 36.73 -8.74
C HIS A 12 47.88 36.20 -7.52
N PRO A 13 46.70 36.78 -7.22
CA PRO A 13 46.02 36.67 -5.94
C PRO A 13 45.32 35.32 -5.76
N GLY A 14 45.42 34.76 -4.54
CA GLY A 14 44.60 33.62 -4.14
C GLY A 14 43.13 34.03 -4.01
N ARG A 15 42.25 33.40 -4.80
CA ARG A 15 40.80 33.37 -4.55
C ARG A 15 40.50 32.25 -3.54
N PRO A 16 39.68 32.48 -2.51
CA PRO A 16 39.33 31.44 -1.57
C PRO A 16 38.32 30.46 -2.19
N LEU A 17 38.63 29.17 -2.09
CA LEU A 17 37.70 28.08 -2.33
C LEU A 17 36.68 28.03 -1.18
N LEU A 18 35.57 28.75 -1.33
CA LEU A 18 34.35 28.51 -0.55
C LEU A 18 33.17 28.39 -1.51
N ARG A 19 32.95 27.19 -2.08
CA ARG A 19 31.65 26.81 -2.66
C ARG A 19 31.58 25.31 -2.97
N THR A 20 31.42 24.47 -1.95
CA THR A 20 31.03 23.06 -2.16
C THR A 20 30.10 22.50 -1.09
N ARG A 21 29.45 23.35 -0.28
CA ARG A 21 28.44 22.90 0.71
C ARG A 21 26.98 23.25 0.38
N GLY A 22 26.73 24.05 -0.67
CA GLY A 22 25.37 24.50 -1.03
C GLY A 22 24.62 23.59 -2.02
N ALA A 23 25.32 22.87 -2.89
CA ALA A 23 24.68 22.10 -3.97
C ALA A 23 24.08 20.76 -3.50
N VAL A 24 24.65 20.14 -2.47
CA VAL A 24 24.15 18.85 -1.94
C VAL A 24 22.86 19.02 -1.14
N MET A 25 22.65 20.17 -0.49
CA MET A 25 21.44 20.43 0.30
C MET A 25 20.22 20.85 -0.54
N ALA A 26 20.42 21.40 -1.74
CA ALA A 26 19.30 21.86 -2.58
C ALA A 26 18.57 20.70 -3.29
N SER A 27 19.29 19.66 -3.72
CA SER A 27 18.70 18.49 -4.39
C SER A 27 17.90 17.59 -3.44
N LEU A 28 18.24 17.56 -2.15
CA LEU A 28 17.43 16.87 -1.13
C LEU A 28 16.05 17.51 -0.95
N VAL A 29 15.93 18.83 -1.05
CA VAL A 29 14.67 19.54 -0.76
C VAL A 29 13.59 19.28 -1.82
N ALA A 30 13.91 19.12 -3.12
CA ALA A 30 12.88 18.78 -4.11
C ALA A 30 12.41 17.33 -4.04
N ILE A 31 13.28 16.39 -3.65
CA ILE A 31 12.91 14.99 -3.41
C ILE A 31 12.06 14.88 -2.13
N LEU A 32 12.44 15.60 -1.07
CA LEU A 32 11.67 15.69 0.18
C LEU A 32 10.31 16.38 -0.02
N SER A 33 10.24 17.39 -0.90
CA SER A 33 8.97 18.07 -1.22
C SER A 33 8.02 17.17 -2.03
N GLY A 34 8.56 16.36 -2.95
CA GLY A 34 7.80 15.33 -3.66
C GLY A 34 7.30 14.23 -2.73
N GLY A 35 8.14 13.79 -1.79
CA GLY A 35 7.75 12.83 -0.74
C GLY A 35 6.64 13.35 0.18
N ALA A 36 6.65 14.63 0.54
CA ALA A 36 5.59 15.25 1.35
C ALA A 36 4.24 15.36 0.61
N ILE A 37 4.26 15.71 -0.69
CA ILE A 37 3.05 15.78 -1.52
C ILE A 37 2.48 14.38 -1.77
N THR A 38 3.31 13.41 -2.17
CA THR A 38 2.85 12.03 -2.38
C THR A 38 2.50 11.33 -1.07
N GLY A 39 3.17 11.62 0.05
CA GLY A 39 2.77 11.15 1.38
C GLY A 39 1.40 11.66 1.81
N GLY A 40 1.06 12.92 1.47
CA GLY A 40 -0.29 13.47 1.62
C GLY A 40 -1.32 12.75 0.74
N LEU A 41 -0.96 12.45 -0.52
CA LEU A 41 -1.80 11.67 -1.43
C LEU A 41 -2.02 10.24 -0.91
N MET A 42 -0.97 9.53 -0.48
CA MET A 42 -1.04 8.19 0.11
C MET A 42 -1.89 8.18 1.38
N ALA A 43 -1.76 9.19 2.25
CA ALA A 43 -2.64 9.34 3.40
C ALA A 43 -4.10 9.52 2.96
N SER A 44 -4.40 10.39 2.00
CA SER A 44 -5.78 10.58 1.52
C SER A 44 -6.34 9.42 0.71
N ALA A 45 -5.47 8.67 0.02
CA ALA A 45 -5.80 7.52 -0.83
C ALA A 45 -6.01 6.25 -0.01
N MET A 46 -5.21 6.05 1.04
CA MET A 46 -5.19 4.81 1.84
C MET A 46 -5.77 4.99 3.25
N GLY A 47 -6.08 6.21 3.70
CA GLY A 47 -6.56 6.44 5.06
C GLY A 47 -7.17 7.81 5.33
N ASP A 48 -8.49 7.91 5.23
CA ASP A 48 -9.23 8.60 6.31
C ASP A 48 -9.65 7.55 7.35
N PRO A 49 -8.87 7.36 8.43
CA PRO A 49 -9.22 6.47 9.53
C PRO A 49 -10.49 6.93 10.30
N ASN A 50 -10.98 8.16 10.04
CA ASN A 50 -12.19 8.75 10.59
C ASN A 50 -13.33 8.89 9.56
N SER A 51 -13.16 8.43 8.32
CA SER A 51 -14.26 8.36 7.35
C SER A 51 -15.25 7.28 7.78
N ALA A 52 -16.55 7.54 7.59
CA ALA A 52 -17.69 6.82 8.18
C ALA A 52 -17.65 5.27 8.09
N THR A 53 -16.95 4.61 9.02
CA THR A 53 -17.43 3.74 10.11
C THR A 53 -18.54 2.66 9.85
N ALA A 54 -19.02 2.35 8.64
CA ALA A 54 -20.08 1.33 8.50
C ALA A 54 -20.00 0.31 7.36
N GLU A 55 -19.25 0.55 6.28
CA GLU A 55 -19.26 -0.39 5.12
C GLU A 55 -18.08 -1.37 5.06
N ARG A 56 -17.03 -1.21 5.89
CA ARG A 56 -15.92 -2.19 5.96
C ARG A 56 -16.25 -3.49 6.69
N ILE A 57 -17.47 -3.62 7.23
CA ILE A 57 -18.00 -4.91 7.69
C ILE A 57 -18.21 -5.87 6.49
N ALA A 58 -18.16 -5.38 5.25
CA ALA A 58 -18.08 -6.23 4.06
C ALA A 58 -16.80 -7.10 4.00
N ALA A 59 -15.75 -6.78 4.76
CA ALA A 59 -14.53 -7.60 4.87
C ALA A 59 -14.69 -8.87 5.74
N ILE A 60 -15.89 -9.13 6.27
CA ILE A 60 -16.22 -10.36 7.02
C ILE A 60 -16.48 -11.55 6.08
N VAL A 61 -16.38 -11.36 4.76
CA VAL A 61 -16.66 -12.41 3.76
C VAL A 61 -15.41 -12.67 2.91
N PRO A 62 -14.86 -13.89 2.91
CA PRO A 62 -13.85 -14.26 1.92
C PRO A 62 -14.43 -14.18 0.50
N GLN A 63 -13.61 -13.82 -0.49
CA GLN A 63 -13.92 -13.93 -1.93
C GLN A 63 -14.20 -15.39 -2.39
N VAL A 64 -14.10 -16.35 -1.48
CA VAL A 64 -14.46 -17.76 -1.68
C VAL A 64 -15.68 -18.04 -0.80
N ASP A 65 -16.74 -18.64 -1.37
CA ASP A 65 -17.95 -18.94 -0.60
C ASP A 65 -17.62 -19.90 0.56
N PRO A 66 -17.64 -19.40 1.82
CA PRO A 66 -17.29 -20.22 2.98
C PRO A 66 -18.27 -21.38 3.20
N ARG A 67 -19.43 -21.37 2.54
CA ARG A 67 -20.44 -22.45 2.57
C ARG A 67 -20.02 -23.70 1.81
N THR A 68 -18.84 -23.71 1.19
CA THR A 68 -18.26 -24.93 0.60
C THR A 68 -17.36 -25.68 1.59
N LEU A 69 -17.09 -25.08 2.76
CA LEU A 69 -16.25 -25.65 3.80
C LEU A 69 -17.04 -26.69 4.59
N SER A 70 -16.61 -27.96 4.54
CA SER A 70 -17.30 -29.07 5.19
C SER A 70 -16.33 -30.22 5.50
N GLY A 71 -16.85 -31.23 6.21
CA GLY A 71 -16.10 -32.43 6.57
C GLY A 71 -15.38 -32.32 7.93
N PRO A 72 -14.52 -33.31 8.27
CA PRO A 72 -13.92 -33.41 9.59
C PRO A 72 -13.11 -32.18 9.99
N ALA A 73 -12.35 -31.59 9.05
CA ALA A 73 -11.58 -30.38 9.30
C ALA A 73 -12.45 -29.20 9.76
N TYR A 74 -13.71 -29.11 9.31
CA TYR A 74 -14.65 -28.09 9.79
C TYR A 74 -15.26 -28.51 11.13
N ALA A 75 -15.78 -29.74 11.21
CA ALA A 75 -16.50 -30.26 12.38
C ALA A 75 -15.63 -30.30 13.63
N ASP A 76 -14.36 -30.69 13.48
CA ASP A 76 -13.42 -30.87 14.59
C ASP A 76 -12.67 -29.57 14.95
N ALA A 77 -12.83 -28.50 14.16
CA ALA A 77 -12.11 -27.24 14.36
C ALA A 77 -12.44 -26.60 15.72
N ALA A 78 -11.41 -26.35 16.52
CA ALA A 78 -11.47 -25.73 17.84
C ALA A 78 -10.61 -24.46 17.89
N PRO A 79 -10.74 -23.59 18.91
CA PRO A 79 -9.81 -22.46 19.09
C PRO A 79 -8.34 -22.91 18.96
N GLY A 80 -7.56 -22.21 18.13
CA GLY A 80 -6.17 -22.56 17.80
C GLY A 80 -6.00 -23.52 16.61
N THR A 81 -7.09 -23.95 15.97
CA THR A 81 -7.00 -24.75 14.73
C THR A 81 -6.70 -23.84 13.55
N CYS A 82 -5.66 -24.14 12.79
CA CYS A 82 -5.35 -23.48 11.53
C CYS A 82 -5.86 -24.31 10.34
N LEU A 83 -6.62 -23.65 9.47
CA LEU A 83 -7.29 -24.23 8.32
C LEU A 83 -6.74 -23.64 7.04
N THR A 84 -6.55 -24.50 6.04
CA THR A 84 -6.10 -24.10 4.71
C THR A 84 -6.95 -24.76 3.64
N TRP A 85 -6.89 -24.19 2.44
CA TRP A 85 -7.58 -24.70 1.27
C TRP A 85 -6.96 -24.18 -0.02
N GLN A 86 -7.33 -24.83 -1.11
CA GLN A 86 -7.03 -24.40 -2.47
C GLN A 86 -8.25 -23.75 -3.10
N VAL A 87 -8.01 -22.83 -4.03
CA VAL A 87 -9.04 -22.20 -4.85
C VAL A 87 -8.78 -22.62 -6.30
N ASP A 88 -9.77 -23.24 -6.94
CA ASP A 88 -9.63 -23.64 -8.34
C ASP A 88 -9.90 -22.48 -9.31
N ALA A 89 -9.77 -22.73 -10.62
CA ALA A 89 -9.97 -21.71 -11.66
C ALA A 89 -11.42 -21.19 -11.78
N SER A 90 -12.36 -21.77 -11.03
CA SER A 90 -13.76 -21.33 -10.93
C SER A 90 -14.08 -20.74 -9.56
N ASP A 91 -13.05 -20.31 -8.82
CA ASP A 91 -13.13 -19.74 -7.47
C ASP A 91 -13.77 -20.68 -6.43
N ARG A 92 -13.71 -22.00 -6.65
CA ARG A 92 -14.24 -22.97 -5.68
C ARG A 92 -13.20 -23.39 -4.68
N VAL A 93 -13.61 -23.48 -3.42
CA VAL A 93 -12.77 -24.10 -2.38
C VAL A 93 -12.64 -25.60 -2.63
N THR A 94 -11.40 -26.07 -2.60
CA THR A 94 -11.03 -27.48 -2.67
C THR A 94 -9.95 -27.79 -1.62
N ALA A 95 -9.74 -29.07 -1.32
CA ALA A 95 -8.69 -29.53 -0.40
C ALA A 95 -8.71 -28.82 0.97
N PHE A 96 -9.89 -28.62 1.53
CA PHE A 96 -10.05 -28.03 2.86
C PHE A 96 -9.53 -28.98 3.94
N THR A 97 -8.52 -28.53 4.68
CA THR A 97 -7.84 -29.35 5.69
C THR A 97 -7.32 -28.49 6.84
N THR A 98 -7.05 -29.15 7.96
CA THR A 98 -6.25 -28.61 9.06
C THR A 98 -4.76 -28.72 8.72
N VAL A 99 -3.98 -27.74 9.16
CA VAL A 99 -2.51 -27.70 9.08
C VAL A 99 -1.93 -27.15 10.39
N ASP A 100 -0.63 -27.30 10.59
CA ASP A 100 0.05 -26.59 11.67
C ASP A 100 0.01 -25.07 11.40
N CYS A 101 -0.14 -24.25 12.44
CA CYS A 101 -0.18 -22.79 12.27
C CYS A 101 1.17 -22.22 11.78
N GLU A 102 2.29 -22.93 11.98
CA GLU A 102 3.58 -22.58 11.39
C GLU A 102 3.60 -22.79 9.87
N GLU A 103 2.70 -23.63 9.33
CA GLU A 103 2.52 -23.81 7.90
C GLU A 103 1.59 -22.75 7.30
N PRO A 104 1.72 -22.45 5.98
CA PRO A 104 0.83 -21.51 5.30
C PRO A 104 -0.65 -21.94 5.41
N HIS A 105 -1.43 -21.16 6.12
CA HIS A 105 -2.85 -21.37 6.34
C HIS A 105 -3.63 -20.10 6.02
N ARG A 106 -4.95 -20.22 5.84
CA ARG A 106 -5.81 -19.12 5.41
C ARG A 106 -6.77 -18.64 6.49
N PHE A 107 -7.00 -19.48 7.51
CA PHE A 107 -7.91 -19.17 8.60
C PHE A 107 -7.42 -19.77 9.92
N GLU A 108 -7.46 -19.00 10.99
CA GLU A 108 -7.21 -19.46 12.35
C GLU A 108 -8.49 -19.32 13.17
N VAL A 109 -8.93 -20.44 13.74
CA VAL A 109 -10.17 -20.50 14.53
C VAL A 109 -9.94 -19.89 15.90
N ALA A 110 -10.75 -18.89 16.26
CA ALA A 110 -10.81 -18.32 17.60
C ALA A 110 -11.93 -18.93 18.45
N GLY A 111 -12.97 -19.48 17.80
CA GLY A 111 -14.00 -20.25 18.47
C GLY A 111 -15.21 -20.57 17.60
N ARG A 112 -16.26 -21.06 18.24
CA ARG A 112 -17.47 -21.56 17.59
C ARG A 112 -18.71 -21.02 18.29
N ILE A 113 -19.72 -20.68 17.51
CA ILE A 113 -21.03 -20.24 17.99
C ILE A 113 -22.09 -21.16 17.41
N ASP A 114 -22.91 -21.76 18.27
CA ASP A 114 -24.14 -22.41 17.85
C ASP A 114 -25.23 -21.35 17.64
N LEU A 115 -25.72 -21.21 16.42
CA LEU A 115 -26.77 -20.25 16.07
C LEU A 115 -28.19 -20.78 16.29
N SER A 116 -28.37 -22.05 16.66
CA SER A 116 -29.69 -22.66 16.87
C SER A 116 -30.55 -21.88 17.88
N GLY A 117 -29.92 -21.30 18.91
CA GLY A 117 -30.55 -20.46 19.92
C GLY A 117 -30.69 -18.98 19.54
N VAL A 118 -30.20 -18.56 18.37
CA VAL A 118 -30.26 -17.17 17.91
C VAL A 118 -31.53 -16.97 17.06
N PRO A 119 -32.40 -16.00 17.39
CA PRO A 119 -33.62 -15.75 16.63
C PRO A 119 -33.33 -15.55 15.13
N GLY A 120 -34.02 -16.34 14.29
CA GLY A 120 -33.86 -16.32 12.84
C GLY A 120 -32.81 -17.30 12.29
N PHE A 121 -32.05 -18.01 13.13
CA PHE A 121 -31.06 -19.02 12.72
C PHE A 121 -31.35 -20.42 13.28
N GLY A 122 -32.55 -20.63 13.82
CA GLY A 122 -32.99 -21.92 14.37
C GLY A 122 -33.34 -22.94 13.29
N GLU A 123 -33.78 -24.12 13.72
CA GLU A 123 -34.17 -25.24 12.84
C GLU A 123 -35.14 -24.81 11.71
N ASN A 124 -34.97 -25.39 10.52
CA ASN A 124 -35.78 -25.12 9.32
C ASN A 124 -35.67 -23.67 8.77
N THR A 125 -34.64 -22.92 9.15
CA THR A 125 -34.30 -21.66 8.48
C THR A 125 -33.32 -21.93 7.33
N PRO A 126 -33.34 -21.16 6.23
CA PRO A 126 -32.33 -21.32 5.18
C PRO A 126 -30.95 -20.88 5.70
N LEU A 127 -29.89 -21.47 5.14
CA LEU A 127 -28.51 -21.08 5.40
C LEU A 127 -28.37 -19.56 5.24
N PRO A 128 -27.92 -18.82 6.27
CA PRO A 128 -27.87 -17.38 6.22
C PRO A 128 -26.90 -16.87 5.15
N ASP A 129 -27.30 -15.77 4.51
CA ASP A 129 -26.40 -15.04 3.64
C ASP A 129 -25.38 -14.20 4.42
N THR A 130 -24.45 -13.59 3.70
CA THR A 130 -23.40 -12.74 4.28
C THR A 130 -23.97 -11.55 5.03
N THR A 131 -25.05 -10.94 4.52
CA THR A 131 -25.76 -9.83 5.15
C THR A 131 -26.32 -10.24 6.52
N ARG A 132 -26.89 -11.45 6.63
CA ARG A 132 -27.41 -11.96 7.89
C ARG A 132 -26.32 -12.35 8.88
N LEU A 133 -25.16 -12.80 8.39
CA LEU A 133 -24.02 -13.18 9.23
C LEU A 133 -23.16 -11.99 9.67
N ALA A 134 -23.18 -10.86 8.96
CA ALA A 134 -22.38 -9.68 9.30
C ALA A 134 -22.54 -9.21 10.76
N PRO A 135 -23.76 -9.08 11.33
CA PRO A 135 -23.93 -8.76 12.75
C PRO A 135 -23.40 -9.84 13.71
N ILE A 136 -23.44 -11.12 13.31
CA ILE A 136 -22.82 -12.20 14.11
C ILE A 136 -21.30 -12.02 14.12
N GLY A 137 -20.72 -11.69 12.97
CA GLY A 137 -19.31 -11.34 12.82
C GLY A 137 -18.90 -10.21 13.74
N SER A 138 -19.57 -9.05 13.66
CA SER A 138 -19.23 -7.87 14.46
C SER A 138 -19.50 -8.04 15.95
N ASP A 139 -20.67 -8.55 16.33
CA ASP A 139 -21.16 -8.46 17.71
C ASP A 139 -20.75 -9.68 18.54
N ARG A 140 -20.44 -10.81 17.90
CA ARG A 140 -20.12 -12.07 18.57
C ARG A 140 -18.72 -12.57 18.24
N CYS A 141 -18.34 -12.62 16.97
CA CYS A 141 -17.04 -13.16 16.57
C CYS A 141 -15.88 -12.22 16.90
N LEU A 142 -15.94 -10.92 16.59
CA LEU A 142 -14.84 -9.99 16.90
C LEU A 142 -14.48 -9.98 18.41
N PRO A 143 -15.45 -9.86 19.35
CA PRO A 143 -15.12 -9.97 20.78
C PRO A 143 -14.57 -11.34 21.19
N MET A 144 -14.96 -12.43 20.49
CA MET A 144 -14.41 -13.76 20.72
C MET A 144 -12.96 -13.86 20.26
N ILE A 145 -12.65 -13.33 19.08
CA ILE A 145 -11.30 -13.24 18.53
C ILE A 145 -10.39 -12.41 19.46
N THR A 146 -10.85 -11.25 19.90
CA THR A 146 -10.09 -10.41 20.84
C THR A 146 -9.78 -11.15 22.14
N ARG A 147 -10.75 -11.90 22.70
CA ARG A 147 -10.53 -12.72 23.91
C ARG A 147 -9.54 -13.87 23.66
N TYR A 148 -9.66 -14.55 22.52
CA TYR A 148 -8.75 -15.61 22.11
C TYR A 148 -7.31 -15.09 21.99
N ALA A 149 -7.13 -13.91 21.40
CA ALA A 149 -5.83 -13.27 21.22
C ALA A 149 -5.35 -12.45 22.43
N GLY A 150 -5.84 -12.77 23.65
CA GLY A 150 -5.36 -12.14 24.88
C GLY A 150 -5.64 -10.64 25.01
N GLY A 151 -6.70 -10.13 24.38
CA GLY A 151 -7.06 -8.71 24.34
C GLY A 151 -6.58 -7.98 23.09
N ARG A 152 -5.84 -8.64 22.20
CA ARG A 152 -5.39 -8.08 20.91
C ARG A 152 -6.56 -7.96 19.94
N GLU A 153 -6.86 -6.74 19.52
CA GLU A 153 -7.91 -6.45 18.53
C GLU A 153 -7.43 -6.71 17.10
N VAL A 154 -8.36 -7.04 16.20
CA VAL A 154 -8.11 -7.11 14.75
C VAL A 154 -8.07 -5.69 14.20
N ASP A 155 -6.97 -5.30 13.55
CA ASP A 155 -6.84 -4.01 12.89
C ASP A 155 -7.68 -3.97 11.59
N PRO A 156 -8.71 -3.11 11.48
CA PRO A 156 -9.51 -2.98 10.27
C PRO A 156 -8.74 -2.46 9.05
N ALA A 157 -7.58 -1.82 9.26
CA ALA A 157 -6.67 -1.38 8.21
C ALA A 157 -5.49 -2.36 7.99
N GLY A 158 -5.44 -3.44 8.78
CA GLY A 158 -4.36 -4.41 8.77
C GLY A 158 -4.49 -5.45 7.65
N ARG A 159 -3.62 -6.46 7.71
CA ARG A 159 -3.67 -7.62 6.80
C ARG A 159 -4.66 -8.70 7.21
N PHE A 160 -5.11 -8.69 8.46
CA PHE A 160 -6.04 -9.68 8.99
C PHE A 160 -7.46 -9.11 9.04
N THR A 161 -8.44 -9.98 8.80
CA THR A 161 -9.86 -9.69 8.98
C THR A 161 -10.48 -10.75 9.89
N GLY A 162 -11.45 -10.33 10.71
CA GLY A 162 -12.28 -11.25 11.48
C GLY A 162 -13.39 -11.79 10.60
N LEU A 163 -13.56 -13.11 10.57
CA LEU A 163 -14.59 -13.77 9.75
C LEU A 163 -15.52 -14.62 10.61
N VAL A 164 -16.74 -14.77 10.09
CA VAL A 164 -17.70 -15.79 10.51
C VAL A 164 -17.92 -16.76 9.34
N VAL A 165 -17.66 -18.03 9.59
CA VAL A 165 -17.68 -19.09 8.57
C VAL A 165 -18.82 -20.05 8.90
N PRO A 166 -19.94 -20.03 8.14
CA PRO A 166 -21.01 -21.00 8.33
C PRO A 166 -20.59 -22.40 7.85
N PRO A 167 -21.35 -23.45 8.22
CA PRO A 167 -21.14 -24.77 7.64
C PRO A 167 -21.63 -24.79 6.19
N SER A 168 -21.45 -25.92 5.51
CA SER A 168 -22.02 -26.09 4.18
C SER A 168 -23.54 -26.16 4.18
N GLU A 169 -24.16 -25.91 3.03
CA GLU A 169 -25.61 -26.08 2.85
C GLU A 169 -26.08 -27.48 3.25
N GLU A 170 -25.33 -28.52 2.88
CA GLU A 170 -25.61 -29.89 3.32
C GLU A 170 -25.49 -30.05 4.85
N GLY A 171 -24.51 -29.41 5.48
CA GLY A 171 -24.34 -29.43 6.94
C GLY A 171 -25.48 -28.73 7.66
N TRP A 172 -25.86 -27.55 7.16
CA TRP A 172 -26.97 -26.75 7.64
C TRP A 172 -28.30 -27.51 7.53
N ASP A 173 -28.59 -28.11 6.38
CA ASP A 173 -29.79 -28.92 6.15
C ASP A 173 -29.87 -30.17 7.04
N LYS A 174 -28.71 -30.66 7.50
CA LYS A 174 -28.60 -31.75 8.48
C LYS A 174 -28.65 -31.29 9.93
N GLY A 175 -28.83 -29.99 10.17
CA GLY A 175 -29.00 -29.39 11.50
C GLY A 175 -27.72 -28.84 12.14
N ASP A 176 -26.58 -28.80 11.44
CA ASP A 176 -25.41 -28.09 11.93
C ASP A 176 -25.59 -26.58 11.71
N HIS A 177 -25.96 -25.87 12.77
CA HIS A 177 -26.10 -24.41 12.76
C HIS A 177 -24.92 -23.75 13.48
N SER A 178 -23.79 -24.46 13.60
CA SER A 178 -22.58 -23.93 14.22
C SER A 178 -21.77 -23.13 13.20
N VAL A 179 -21.34 -21.93 13.58
CA VAL A 179 -20.41 -21.12 12.77
C VAL A 179 -19.05 -21.04 13.44
N LEU A 180 -17.98 -21.03 12.65
CA LEU A 180 -16.63 -20.76 13.13
C LEU A 180 -16.38 -19.26 13.13
N CYS A 181 -15.89 -18.74 14.24
CA CYS A 181 -15.34 -17.39 14.36
C CYS A 181 -13.82 -17.48 14.33
N GLY A 182 -13.17 -16.63 13.56
CA GLY A 182 -11.72 -16.66 13.46
C GLY A 182 -11.17 -15.52 12.62
N VAL A 183 -9.89 -15.62 12.29
CA VAL A 183 -9.16 -14.59 11.56
C VAL A 183 -8.59 -15.16 10.28
N ALA A 184 -8.61 -14.38 9.22
CA ALA A 184 -7.98 -14.70 7.95
C ALA A 184 -7.09 -13.56 7.50
N ALA A 185 -5.99 -13.89 6.85
CA ALA A 185 -5.25 -12.91 6.07
C ALA A 185 -6.01 -12.62 4.76
N ALA A 186 -6.09 -11.35 4.39
CA ALA A 186 -6.72 -10.90 3.15
C ALA A 186 -5.80 -9.92 2.40
N GLU A 187 -5.87 -9.88 1.07
CA GLU A 187 -5.25 -8.84 0.24
C GLU A 187 -6.09 -7.55 0.22
N LEU A 188 -5.59 -6.49 -0.44
CA LEU A 188 -6.28 -5.20 -0.54
C LEU A 188 -7.63 -5.28 -1.26
N ASP A 189 -7.83 -6.29 -2.11
CA ASP A 189 -9.11 -6.58 -2.78
C ASP A 189 -10.03 -7.51 -1.95
N GLY A 190 -9.62 -7.82 -0.72
CA GLY A 190 -10.36 -8.72 0.18
C GLY A 190 -10.22 -10.21 -0.14
N ARG A 191 -9.44 -10.60 -1.18
CA ARG A 191 -9.17 -12.03 -1.43
C ARG A 191 -8.39 -12.63 -0.27
N SER A 192 -8.78 -13.82 0.15
CA SER A 192 -8.02 -14.57 1.15
C SER A 192 -6.60 -14.83 0.63
N THR A 193 -5.63 -14.60 1.50
CA THR A 193 -4.23 -14.97 1.31
C THR A 193 -3.79 -15.90 2.43
N THR A 194 -2.58 -16.43 2.34
CA THR A 194 -2.01 -17.29 3.38
C THR A 194 -1.22 -16.47 4.40
N SER A 195 -1.28 -16.88 5.66
CA SER A 195 -0.40 -16.46 6.74
C SER A 195 0.34 -17.65 7.34
N THR A 196 1.42 -17.35 8.07
CA THR A 196 2.13 -18.30 8.94
C THR A 196 2.23 -17.73 10.35
N GLY A 197 2.30 -18.61 11.34
CA GLY A 197 2.24 -18.26 12.75
C GLY A 197 0.82 -17.95 13.23
N VAL A 198 0.66 -17.78 14.54
CA VAL A 198 -0.64 -17.49 15.17
C VAL A 198 -0.93 -15.99 15.20
N PHE A 199 -2.20 -15.62 15.06
CA PHE A 199 -2.67 -14.23 15.03
C PHE A 199 -2.33 -13.45 16.31
N ALA A 200 -2.35 -14.12 17.46
CA ALA A 200 -2.02 -13.50 18.74
C ALA A 200 -0.62 -12.86 18.76
N GLU A 201 0.29 -13.36 17.92
CA GLU A 201 1.69 -12.92 17.81
C GLU A 201 1.99 -12.22 16.47
N ALA A 202 1.09 -12.32 15.50
CA ALA A 202 1.32 -11.85 14.15
C ALA A 202 1.32 -10.31 14.05
N ASP A 203 2.29 -9.78 13.32
CA ASP A 203 2.29 -8.40 12.84
C ASP A 203 1.02 -8.16 12.01
N GLN A 204 0.24 -7.14 12.38
CA GLN A 204 -1.01 -6.82 11.70
C GLN A 204 -0.82 -5.80 10.59
N HIS A 205 0.30 -5.07 10.60
CA HIS A 205 0.59 -4.14 9.54
C HIS A 205 0.77 -4.90 8.23
N ARG A 206 0.07 -4.43 7.20
CA ARG A 206 0.10 -5.05 5.89
C ARG A 206 1.44 -4.75 5.23
N ARG A 207 2.19 -5.82 4.94
CA ARG A 207 3.48 -5.75 4.26
C ARG A 207 3.54 -6.69 3.07
N TRP A 208 4.30 -6.29 2.06
CA TRP A 208 4.65 -7.13 0.92
C TRP A 208 6.16 -7.26 0.77
N ASP A 209 6.60 -8.34 0.13
CA ASP A 209 8.01 -8.57 -0.14
C ASP A 209 8.54 -7.58 -1.20
N PRO A 210 9.82 -7.17 -1.11
CA PRO A 210 10.47 -6.39 -2.16
C PRO A 210 10.33 -7.02 -3.55
N GLY A 211 9.96 -6.20 -4.53
CA GLY A 211 9.63 -6.62 -5.90
C GLY A 211 8.15 -6.91 -6.14
N THR A 212 7.30 -6.82 -5.12
CA THR A 212 5.84 -6.92 -5.30
C THR A 212 5.29 -5.68 -5.98
N CYS A 213 4.47 -5.86 -7.03
CA CYS A 213 3.80 -4.78 -7.73
C CYS A 213 2.32 -4.72 -7.32
N LEU A 214 1.86 -3.57 -6.84
CA LEU A 214 0.48 -3.36 -6.39
C LEU A 214 -0.34 -2.76 -7.52
N GLY A 215 -1.41 -3.46 -7.92
CA GLY A 215 -2.29 -3.05 -9.01
C GLY A 215 -3.08 -1.77 -8.72
N PHE A 216 -4.24 -1.66 -9.37
CA PHE A 216 -5.21 -0.61 -9.12
C PHE A 216 -6.53 -1.18 -8.61
N THR A 217 -7.20 -0.45 -7.73
CA THR A 217 -8.65 -0.60 -7.49
C THR A 217 -9.43 0.12 -8.60
N ASP A 218 -10.76 -0.07 -8.64
CA ASP A 218 -11.62 0.63 -9.60
C ASP A 218 -11.59 2.16 -9.41
N GLU A 219 -11.24 2.64 -8.22
CA GLU A 219 -11.05 4.06 -7.88
C GLU A 219 -9.66 4.60 -8.23
N GLY A 220 -8.78 3.78 -8.79
CA GLY A 220 -7.40 4.16 -9.14
C GLY A 220 -6.45 4.24 -7.95
N LEU A 221 -6.78 3.60 -6.83
CA LEU A 221 -5.93 3.47 -5.63
C LEU A 221 -5.08 2.18 -5.71
N PRO A 222 -4.03 2.01 -4.89
CA PRO A 222 -3.26 0.76 -4.89
C PRO A 222 -4.15 -0.45 -4.56
N GLY A 223 -4.14 -1.44 -5.44
CA GLY A 223 -4.90 -2.68 -5.32
C GLY A 223 -4.03 -3.87 -4.88
N ALA A 224 -4.57 -5.08 -5.05
CA ALA A 224 -3.86 -6.31 -4.72
C ALA A 224 -2.59 -6.52 -5.59
N PRO A 225 -1.67 -7.41 -5.15
CA PRO A 225 -0.50 -7.77 -5.94
C PRO A 225 -0.85 -8.29 -7.34
N VAL A 226 -0.12 -7.82 -8.35
CA VAL A 226 -0.20 -8.25 -9.75
C VAL A 226 1.21 -8.52 -10.29
N PRO A 227 1.38 -9.33 -11.35
CA PRO A 227 2.63 -9.41 -12.07
C PRO A 227 3.08 -8.01 -12.52
N CYS A 228 4.35 -7.64 -12.30
CA CYS A 228 4.83 -6.31 -12.68
C CYS A 228 4.74 -6.01 -14.19
N SER A 229 4.54 -7.02 -15.04
CA SER A 229 4.25 -6.82 -16.47
C SER A 229 2.86 -6.25 -16.74
N GLU A 230 1.96 -6.31 -15.75
CA GLU A 230 0.63 -5.70 -15.76
C GLU A 230 0.68 -4.26 -15.21
N ASP A 231 -0.43 -3.55 -15.34
CA ASP A 231 -0.57 -2.18 -14.85
C ASP A 231 -0.61 -2.14 -13.34
N HIS A 232 0.29 -1.35 -12.75
CA HIS A 232 0.41 -1.23 -11.30
C HIS A 232 0.74 0.22 -10.90
N SER A 233 0.42 0.55 -9.66
CA SER A 233 0.61 1.89 -9.08
C SER A 233 1.93 2.00 -8.31
N ILE A 234 2.38 0.90 -7.71
CA ILE A 234 3.51 0.86 -6.77
C ILE A 234 4.33 -0.42 -7.01
N GLU A 235 5.66 -0.31 -7.01
CA GLU A 235 6.58 -1.45 -6.83
C GLU A 235 7.24 -1.36 -5.45
N VAL A 236 7.00 -2.34 -4.58
CA VAL A 236 7.56 -2.40 -3.23
C VAL A 236 9.06 -2.65 -3.29
N VAL A 237 9.85 -1.92 -2.52
CA VAL A 237 11.33 -1.99 -2.58
C VAL A 237 11.99 -2.47 -1.30
N SER A 238 11.36 -2.28 -0.15
CA SER A 238 11.91 -2.69 1.14
C SER A 238 10.88 -2.67 2.26
N ASP A 239 11.23 -3.36 3.33
CA ASP A 239 10.72 -3.13 4.67
C ASP A 239 11.67 -2.23 5.46
N VAL A 240 11.12 -1.33 6.28
CA VAL A 240 11.87 -0.43 7.17
C VAL A 240 11.32 -0.54 8.58
N ASP A 241 12.19 -0.87 9.53
CA ASP A 241 11.90 -0.76 10.96
C ASP A 241 11.86 0.73 11.35
N VAL A 242 10.73 1.16 11.91
CA VAL A 242 10.48 2.54 12.33
C VAL A 242 10.79 2.78 13.81
N SER A 243 11.30 1.76 14.52
CA SER A 243 11.78 1.89 15.89
C SER A 243 12.90 2.93 15.98
N GLY A 244 12.69 3.98 16.79
CA GLY A 244 13.61 5.11 16.90
C GLY A 244 13.51 6.14 15.77
N LEU A 245 12.79 5.86 14.68
CA LEU A 245 12.37 6.88 13.69
C LEU A 245 11.08 7.57 14.14
N PHE A 246 10.12 6.79 14.64
CA PHE A 246 8.90 7.32 15.24
C PHE A 246 9.13 7.60 16.73
N PRO A 247 8.48 8.64 17.29
CA PRO A 247 8.51 8.88 18.72
C PRO A 247 7.93 7.67 19.47
N GLU A 248 8.56 7.31 20.59
CA GLU A 248 8.10 6.22 21.47
C GLU A 248 6.88 6.67 22.29
N GLU A 249 5.76 6.86 21.61
CA GLU A 249 4.47 7.21 22.20
C GLU A 249 3.46 6.07 22.06
N PRO A 250 2.37 6.05 22.85
CA PRO A 250 1.33 5.02 22.75
C PRO A 250 0.68 4.93 21.37
N ASN A 251 0.71 6.02 20.59
CA ASN A 251 0.19 6.09 19.24
C ASN A 251 1.30 6.44 18.25
N PRO A 252 1.26 5.92 17.01
CA PRO A 252 2.16 6.38 15.96
C PRO A 252 1.79 7.81 15.54
N PRO A 253 2.73 8.55 14.91
CA PRO A 253 2.43 9.84 14.30
C PRO A 253 1.27 9.76 13.30
N GLU A 254 0.65 10.90 13.02
CA GLU A 254 -0.34 11.00 11.94
C GLU A 254 0.25 10.56 10.58
N PRO A 255 -0.54 9.97 9.67
CA PRO A 255 -0.08 9.42 8.39
C PRO A 255 0.89 10.29 7.57
N ARG A 256 0.60 11.60 7.47
CA ARG A 256 1.45 12.56 6.77
C ARG A 256 2.82 12.67 7.44
N VAL A 257 2.84 12.71 8.77
CA VAL A 257 4.08 12.81 9.57
C VAL A 257 4.86 11.50 9.50
N GLN A 258 4.20 10.34 9.45
CA GLN A 258 4.88 9.06 9.21
C GLN A 258 5.66 9.11 7.90
N SER A 259 5.02 9.56 6.81
CA SER A 259 5.66 9.68 5.50
C SER A 259 6.89 10.61 5.56
N GLU A 260 6.78 11.74 6.25
CA GLU A 260 7.89 12.69 6.45
C GLU A 260 9.06 12.07 7.24
N LEU A 261 8.76 11.36 8.34
CA LEU A 261 9.77 10.71 9.17
C LEU A 261 10.47 9.54 8.47
N THR A 262 9.78 8.85 7.56
CA THR A 262 10.34 7.74 6.77
C THR A 262 11.02 8.17 5.47
N ALA A 263 10.93 9.44 5.08
CA ALA A 263 11.32 9.89 3.74
C ALA A 263 12.77 9.56 3.38
N ASP A 264 13.72 9.83 4.28
CA ASP A 264 15.14 9.54 4.05
C ASP A 264 15.42 8.03 4.00
N ALA A 265 14.74 7.25 4.84
CA ALA A 265 14.89 5.79 4.87
C ALA A 265 14.33 5.14 3.60
N CYS A 266 13.15 5.56 3.14
CA CYS A 266 12.57 5.06 1.90
C CYS A 266 13.37 5.52 0.67
N LEU A 267 13.87 6.76 0.64
CA LEU A 267 14.78 7.20 -0.42
C LEU A 267 16.02 6.29 -0.50
N ALA A 268 16.67 6.03 0.64
CA ALA A 268 17.82 5.14 0.69
C ALA A 268 17.48 3.70 0.24
N ALA A 269 16.30 3.19 0.61
CA ALA A 269 15.82 1.90 0.16
C ALA A 269 15.61 1.83 -1.36
N GLY A 270 14.97 2.83 -1.96
CA GLY A 270 14.79 2.91 -3.41
C GLY A 270 16.13 2.96 -4.16
N VAL A 271 17.09 3.74 -3.65
CA VAL A 271 18.47 3.79 -4.16
C VAL A 271 19.13 2.41 -4.09
N ALA A 272 19.06 1.74 -2.94
CA ALA A 272 19.64 0.41 -2.77
C ALA A 272 18.98 -0.63 -3.67
N TYR A 273 17.66 -0.56 -3.83
CA TYR A 273 16.88 -1.48 -4.65
C TYR A 273 17.23 -1.41 -6.13
N LEU A 274 17.54 -0.20 -6.66
CA LEU A 274 17.96 0.02 -8.05
C LEU A 274 19.48 0.00 -8.25
N GLY A 275 20.26 -0.09 -7.17
CA GLY A 275 21.72 -0.21 -7.18
C GLY A 275 22.45 1.11 -6.93
N ASP A 276 21.93 2.24 -7.43
CA ASP A 276 22.44 3.58 -7.09
C ASP A 276 21.37 4.68 -7.30
N GLY A 277 21.71 5.91 -6.88
CA GLY A 277 20.79 7.05 -6.95
C GLY A 277 20.60 7.63 -8.34
N GLU A 278 21.53 7.38 -9.26
CA GLU A 278 21.41 7.78 -10.65
C GLU A 278 20.40 6.89 -11.38
N ALA A 279 20.42 5.58 -11.11
CA ALA A 279 19.41 4.63 -11.58
C ALA A 279 18.01 5.02 -11.09
N LEU A 280 17.84 5.35 -9.80
CA LEU A 280 16.57 5.88 -9.28
C LEU A 280 16.13 7.14 -10.02
N ARG A 281 17.02 8.13 -10.15
CA ARG A 281 16.72 9.39 -10.84
C ARG A 281 16.29 9.16 -12.29
N GLN A 282 16.88 8.18 -12.97
CA GLN A 282 16.54 7.83 -14.35
C GLN A 282 15.12 7.29 -14.50
N THR A 283 14.58 6.62 -13.47
CA THR A 283 13.19 6.15 -13.50
C THR A 283 12.17 7.27 -13.39
N THR A 284 12.53 8.44 -12.85
CA THR A 284 11.61 9.53 -12.45
C THR A 284 10.56 9.15 -11.38
N LEU A 285 10.67 7.95 -10.81
CA LEU A 285 9.88 7.51 -9.66
C LEU A 285 10.42 8.12 -8.37
N ILE A 286 9.56 8.21 -7.37
CA ILE A 286 9.93 8.52 -5.99
C ILE A 286 9.83 7.25 -5.16
N SER A 287 10.72 7.09 -4.17
CA SER A 287 10.59 6.05 -3.17
C SER A 287 10.06 6.64 -1.87
N THR A 288 8.93 6.12 -1.40
CA THR A 288 8.22 6.65 -0.23
C THR A 288 7.47 5.54 0.52
N LEU A 289 6.93 5.88 1.70
CA LEU A 289 6.12 5.01 2.54
C LEU A 289 4.93 4.45 1.75
N VAL A 290 4.77 3.13 1.80
CA VAL A 290 3.61 2.41 1.29
C VAL A 290 2.78 1.99 2.48
N ASN A 291 1.60 2.59 2.62
CA ASN A 291 0.67 2.40 3.72
C ASN A 291 1.20 2.83 5.11
N PRO A 292 0.62 3.86 5.73
CA PRO A 292 0.91 4.24 7.12
C PRO A 292 0.53 3.15 8.14
N ILE A 293 1.27 3.04 9.24
CA ILE A 293 0.89 2.16 10.37
C ILE A 293 -0.31 2.77 11.11
N SER A 294 -1.36 1.98 11.32
CA SER A 294 -2.52 2.38 12.12
C SER A 294 -2.22 2.38 13.63
N GLN A 295 -3.05 3.07 14.42
CA GLN A 295 -2.95 3.02 15.88
C GLN A 295 -3.09 1.59 16.43
N ILE A 296 -3.97 0.77 15.86
CA ILE A 296 -4.20 -0.61 16.32
C ILE A 296 -2.99 -1.48 15.99
N SER A 297 -2.48 -1.43 14.75
CA SER A 297 -1.24 -2.14 14.39
C SER A 297 -0.07 -1.73 15.28
N TRP A 298 0.08 -0.44 15.57
CA TRP A 298 1.12 0.05 16.48
C TRP A 298 0.93 -0.42 17.93
N ALA A 299 -0.26 -0.29 18.49
CA ALA A 299 -0.58 -0.74 19.86
C ALA A 299 -0.38 -2.25 20.02
N THR A 300 -0.55 -3.00 18.93
CA THR A 300 -0.36 -4.45 18.86
C THR A 300 1.06 -4.85 18.40
N GLY A 301 2.01 -3.92 18.39
CA GLY A 301 3.44 -4.21 18.28
C GLY A 301 4.06 -4.11 16.89
N SER A 302 3.31 -3.69 15.86
CA SER A 302 3.83 -3.53 14.50
C SER A 302 4.81 -2.35 14.45
N ARG A 303 6.05 -2.58 14.02
CA ARG A 303 7.13 -1.57 13.95
C ARG A 303 7.84 -1.51 12.60
N THR A 304 7.29 -2.18 11.60
CA THR A 304 7.90 -2.24 10.27
C THR A 304 6.90 -1.73 9.24
N VAL A 305 7.37 -0.92 8.28
CA VAL A 305 6.58 -0.39 7.15
C VAL A 305 7.19 -0.78 5.82
N ASN A 306 6.38 -0.74 4.76
CA ASN A 306 6.92 -0.85 3.40
C ASN A 306 7.37 0.52 2.86
N CYS A 307 8.42 0.50 2.04
CA CYS A 307 8.73 1.57 1.10
C CYS A 307 8.49 1.04 -0.32
N GLY A 308 8.09 1.93 -1.24
CA GLY A 308 7.80 1.57 -2.62
C GLY A 308 8.08 2.69 -3.59
N LEU A 309 8.29 2.33 -4.85
CA LEU A 309 8.48 3.22 -5.98
C LEU A 309 7.13 3.53 -6.62
N MET A 310 6.85 4.81 -6.82
CA MET A 310 5.62 5.28 -7.42
C MET A 310 5.81 6.67 -8.03
N ARG A 311 4.79 7.17 -8.73
CA ARG A 311 4.73 8.55 -9.21
C ARG A 311 3.31 9.07 -9.11
N ALA A 312 3.13 10.30 -8.66
CA ALA A 312 1.83 10.96 -8.69
C ALA A 312 1.39 11.26 -10.13
N ALA A 313 0.09 11.16 -10.40
CA ALA A 313 -0.51 11.52 -11.70
C ALA A 313 -1.26 12.85 -11.63
N ASP A 314 -1.62 13.35 -12.81
CA ASP A 314 -2.65 14.37 -13.02
C ASP A 314 -3.33 14.10 -14.38
N PRO A 315 -4.61 13.69 -14.43
CA PRO A 315 -5.51 13.46 -13.29
C PRO A 315 -5.21 12.15 -12.53
N GLY A 316 -5.61 12.08 -11.25
CA GLY A 316 -5.57 10.87 -10.43
C GLY A 316 -4.38 10.78 -9.47
N PRO A 317 -4.40 9.83 -8.52
CA PRO A 317 -3.41 9.79 -7.45
C PRO A 317 -2.07 9.14 -7.86
N PHE A 318 -2.07 8.21 -8.82
CA PHE A 318 -0.88 7.48 -9.28
C PHE A 318 -0.80 7.39 -10.79
N ALA A 319 0.41 7.50 -11.33
CA ALA A 319 0.72 7.16 -12.72
C ALA A 319 0.69 5.65 -12.92
N VAL A 320 0.44 5.20 -14.15
CA VAL A 320 0.42 3.77 -14.49
C VAL A 320 1.84 3.29 -14.77
N LEU A 321 2.31 2.35 -13.95
CA LEU A 321 3.59 1.66 -14.13
C LEU A 321 3.36 0.36 -14.89
N ARG A 322 4.26 0.04 -15.83
CA ARG A 322 4.29 -1.27 -16.52
C ARG A 322 5.72 -1.76 -16.69
N GLY A 323 5.98 -3.00 -16.26
CA GLY A 323 7.32 -3.57 -16.10
C GLY A 323 7.94 -3.20 -14.75
N SER A 324 8.90 -4.00 -14.27
CA SER A 324 9.65 -3.67 -13.05
C SER A 324 10.61 -2.50 -13.28
N ALA A 325 10.76 -1.64 -12.29
CA ALA A 325 11.73 -0.54 -12.23
C ALA A 325 13.18 -1.03 -12.41
N ARG A 326 13.48 -2.29 -12.05
CA ARG A 326 14.79 -2.92 -12.28
C ARG A 326 15.03 -3.32 -13.73
N GLN A 327 13.99 -3.35 -14.56
CA GLN A 327 14.02 -3.89 -15.92
C GLN A 327 13.54 -2.89 -16.98
N GLY A 328 13.51 -1.59 -16.65
CA GLY A 328 13.06 -0.54 -17.55
C GLY A 328 11.54 -0.38 -17.55
N VAL A 329 11.02 0.16 -16.45
CA VAL A 329 9.60 0.50 -16.27
C VAL A 329 9.13 1.56 -17.27
N LEU A 330 7.91 1.38 -17.79
CA LEU A 330 7.16 2.42 -18.48
C LEU A 330 6.29 3.17 -17.49
N ILE A 331 6.20 4.49 -17.66
CA ILE A 331 5.30 5.36 -16.89
C ILE A 331 4.30 5.97 -17.87
N ASP A 332 3.02 5.71 -17.66
CA ASP A 332 1.92 6.10 -18.56
C ASP A 332 2.20 5.69 -20.02
N GLY A 333 2.73 4.47 -20.19
CA GLY A 333 3.08 3.88 -21.49
C GLY A 333 4.35 4.44 -22.14
N SER A 334 5.06 5.36 -21.50
CA SER A 334 6.26 6.00 -22.05
C SER A 334 7.52 5.61 -21.27
N THR A 335 8.66 5.53 -21.96
CA THR A 335 9.96 5.42 -21.28
C THR A 335 10.20 6.71 -20.47
N PRO A 336 10.59 6.60 -19.19
CA PRO A 336 10.89 7.76 -18.37
C PRO A 336 11.97 8.65 -19.00
N VAL A 337 11.72 9.96 -19.02
CA VAL A 337 12.71 10.95 -19.46
C VAL A 337 13.27 11.62 -18.21
N PRO A 338 14.53 11.35 -17.83
CA PRO A 338 15.11 11.94 -16.64
C PRO A 338 15.15 13.46 -16.76
N PRO A 339 14.88 14.22 -15.68
CA PRO A 339 15.04 15.67 -15.71
C PRO A 339 16.48 16.05 -16.07
N THR A 340 16.63 17.05 -16.94
CA THR A 340 17.92 17.51 -17.46
C THR A 340 18.71 18.36 -16.46
N THR A 341 18.08 18.79 -15.37
CA THR A 341 18.69 19.60 -14.31
C THR A 341 18.69 18.87 -12.98
N THR A 342 19.84 18.84 -12.30
CA THR A 342 19.95 18.47 -10.87
C THR A 342 19.64 19.65 -9.95
N GLU A 343 19.41 20.83 -10.52
CA GLU A 343 19.11 22.09 -9.82
C GLU A 343 17.59 22.27 -9.67
N VAL A 344 17.16 22.51 -8.42
CA VAL A 344 15.78 22.87 -8.08
C VAL A 344 15.60 24.36 -8.38
N PRO A 345 14.63 24.77 -9.23
CA PRO A 345 14.31 26.19 -9.41
C PRO A 345 13.89 26.79 -8.06
N PRO A 346 14.33 28.01 -7.71
CA PRO A 346 13.90 28.66 -6.48
C PRO A 346 12.36 28.76 -6.43
N PRO A 347 11.73 28.61 -5.24
CA PRO A 347 10.29 28.68 -5.11
C PRO A 347 9.74 29.99 -5.69
N GLY A 348 8.76 29.89 -6.60
CA GLY A 348 8.04 31.05 -7.15
C GLY A 348 8.33 31.41 -8.60
N VAL A 349 9.18 30.66 -9.32
CA VAL A 349 9.30 30.83 -10.78
C VAL A 349 8.33 29.88 -11.46
N GLY A 350 7.13 30.38 -11.78
CA GLY A 350 6.15 29.65 -12.59
C GLY A 350 6.79 29.11 -13.87
N GLN A 351 6.34 27.93 -14.31
CA GLN A 351 6.75 27.35 -15.58
C GLN A 351 6.61 28.41 -16.68
N GLY A 352 7.74 28.79 -17.27
CA GLY A 352 7.78 29.77 -18.34
C GLY A 352 6.83 29.36 -19.46
N THR A 353 5.96 30.29 -19.83
CA THR A 353 5.08 30.21 -20.99
C THR A 353 5.88 29.81 -22.24
N PRO A 354 5.44 28.79 -22.99
CA PRO A 354 6.07 28.44 -24.26
C PRO A 354 5.89 29.56 -25.30
N GLY A 355 7.02 30.06 -25.80
CA GLY A 355 7.14 30.68 -27.13
C GLY A 355 6.75 32.15 -27.24
N THR A 356 7.75 33.02 -27.24
CA THR A 356 7.68 34.31 -27.95
C THR A 356 8.13 34.09 -29.39
N PRO A 357 7.29 34.28 -30.42
CA PRO A 357 7.75 34.41 -31.80
C PRO A 357 8.43 35.78 -31.97
N THR A 358 9.69 35.77 -32.42
CA THR A 358 10.39 36.97 -32.91
C THR A 358 9.72 37.50 -34.19
N ASP A 359 9.42 38.80 -34.19
CA ASP A 359 8.90 39.60 -35.31
C ASP A 359 9.76 39.54 -36.58
N ALA A 360 9.11 39.49 -37.75
CA ALA A 360 9.20 40.50 -38.82
C ALA A 360 8.39 40.09 -40.07
N ASP A 361 7.30 40.79 -40.39
CA ASP A 361 7.17 41.76 -41.52
C ASP A 361 5.66 42.08 -41.81
N PRO A 362 5.26 43.33 -42.11
CA PRO A 362 3.87 43.76 -42.12
C PRO A 362 3.24 43.66 -43.52
N GLY A 363 2.27 42.77 -43.67
CA GLY A 363 1.45 42.62 -44.87
C GLY A 363 -0.03 42.85 -44.56
N THR A 364 -0.56 43.94 -45.09
CA THR A 364 -1.92 44.49 -44.95
C THR A 364 -3.08 43.58 -45.42
N VAL A 365 -4.28 43.88 -44.89
CA VAL A 365 -5.62 43.87 -45.55
C VAL A 365 -6.66 42.83 -45.06
N SER A 366 -7.59 43.37 -44.26
CA SER A 366 -9.08 43.29 -44.30
C SER A 366 -9.88 42.01 -44.00
N VAL A 367 -10.80 42.24 -43.07
CA VAL A 367 -12.01 41.50 -42.63
C VAL A 367 -13.06 41.37 -43.74
N PRO A 368 -13.89 40.31 -43.73
CA PRO A 368 -15.34 40.52 -43.60
C PRO A 368 -16.03 39.59 -42.57
N ILE A 369 -16.94 40.18 -41.78
CA ILE A 369 -17.99 39.52 -40.99
C ILE A 369 -19.22 39.30 -41.88
N PRO A 370 -19.91 38.16 -41.75
CA PRO A 370 -21.38 38.14 -41.67
C PRO A 370 -21.84 37.32 -40.44
N GLY A 371 -22.58 37.87 -39.46
CA GLY A 371 -24.04 38.06 -39.48
C GLY A 371 -24.73 36.73 -39.10
N GLY A 372 -25.46 36.55 -38.00
CA GLY A 372 -26.56 37.36 -37.46
C GLY A 372 -27.84 36.50 -37.53
N THR A 373 -28.37 36.10 -36.36
CA THR A 373 -29.57 35.27 -36.15
C THR A 373 -30.88 35.98 -36.55
N PRO A 374 -31.96 35.20 -36.66
CA PRO A 374 -33.06 35.30 -35.68
C PRO A 374 -33.09 34.14 -34.67
#